data_AF-A0A2I4B8K5-F1
#
_entry.id   AF-A0A2I4B8K5-F1
#
_cell.length_a   1.000
_cell.length_b   1.000
_cell.length_c   1.000
_cell.angle_alpha   90.00
_cell.angle_beta   90.00
_cell.angle_gamma   90.00
#
_symmetry.space_group_name_H-M   'P 1'
#
loop_
_entity.id
_entity.type
_entity.pdbx_description
1 polymer ?
#
loop_
_entity_poly.entity_id
_entity_poly.type
_entity_poly.pdbx_seq_one_letter_code
_entity_poly.pdbx_strand_id
1 'polypeptide(L)'
;MAFINRETNRVFFFFFSLIMAPFPACTGTPGGGMFMDKQGASVFLHRSRRANFMLEELRQGNLERECREEKCSYEEAKEIFATTQQLENFWRTYTAVDHCLSSPCKNGATCTRHIDSYSCKCPPGFHGFNCDKVRSTSTSCRSKNGGCEHFCRQLPDRSFSCFCAPGYSLSPDNSSCLPQGLSYDPVVCGRQLVHFAPRIVNGQMCPPGQCPWQALLTEHHKFSCGAIILSNMWILTAAHCVHLKPIAIFHVTVGKNDLFVREKTEQQQRVLKVEIHPSYNQSTYDSDLALLKLHHPIKLNTYVVPICLPAQNSTFPRTLSMIRQSTVSGWGRLLQFGSPARYLQRLVVPRVHSHECRLHTQLNITKNMFCAGRRSGGQDACEGDSGGPLVTRYKKTWFLTGVVSWGKGCARENMYGVYAKVINFLDWIQDTMAIG
;
A
#
# COMPACT_ATOMS: atom_id res chain seq x y z
N MET A 1 57.75 -90.52 10.83
CA MET A 1 57.60 -91.80 10.11
C MET A 1 57.48 -91.50 8.64
N ALA A 2 58.45 -92.04 7.90
CA ALA A 2 58.61 -91.89 6.45
C ALA A 2 57.72 -92.88 5.67
N PHE A 3 57.88 -92.86 4.34
CA PHE A 3 57.44 -93.82 3.31
C PHE A 3 55.99 -93.60 2.80
N ILE A 4 55.61 -93.63 1.50
CA ILE A 4 56.14 -94.09 0.18
C ILE A 4 55.25 -93.42 -0.90
N ASN A 5 55.79 -92.79 -1.96
CA ASN A 5 56.01 -93.34 -3.34
C ASN A 5 54.69 -93.78 -4.04
N ARG A 6 54.40 -93.60 -5.33
CA ARG A 6 55.07 -93.08 -6.54
C ARG A 6 54.02 -93.12 -7.67
N GLU A 7 54.29 -92.40 -8.75
CA GLU A 7 53.87 -92.58 -10.17
C GLU A 7 53.15 -91.34 -10.74
N THR A 8 53.85 -90.39 -11.37
CA THR A 8 54.39 -90.34 -12.75
C THR A 8 53.38 -90.64 -13.86
N ASN A 9 52.86 -89.59 -14.49
CA ASN A 9 53.08 -89.38 -15.93
C ASN A 9 52.86 -87.90 -16.31
N ARG A 10 53.95 -87.25 -16.75
CA ARG A 10 53.96 -86.00 -17.51
C ARG A 10 53.50 -86.32 -18.94
N VAL A 11 52.77 -85.43 -19.61
CA VAL A 11 53.28 -84.47 -20.63
C VAL A 11 52.08 -83.69 -21.22
N PHE A 12 52.04 -82.37 -21.04
CA PHE A 12 52.11 -81.33 -22.10
C PHE A 12 51.76 -79.97 -21.48
N PHE A 13 52.79 -79.13 -21.37
CA PHE A 13 52.69 -77.74 -20.92
C PHE A 13 52.14 -76.88 -22.05
N PHE A 14 50.98 -76.25 -21.84
CA PHE A 14 50.63 -74.99 -22.49
C PHE A 14 50.47 -73.92 -21.40
N PHE A 15 51.39 -72.97 -21.39
CA PHE A 15 51.30 -71.76 -20.58
C PHE A 15 50.16 -70.88 -21.12
N PHE A 16 49.10 -70.68 -20.32
CA PHE A 16 48.22 -69.53 -20.46
C PHE A 16 48.19 -68.81 -19.11
N SER A 17 48.90 -67.67 -19.05
CA SER A 17 48.92 -66.77 -17.90
C SER A 17 47.52 -66.23 -17.60
N LEU A 18 47.06 -66.38 -16.36
CA LEU A 18 45.95 -65.60 -15.81
C LEU A 18 46.31 -64.12 -15.81
N ILE A 19 45.51 -63.28 -16.46
CA ILE A 19 45.42 -61.85 -16.13
C ILE A 19 44.10 -61.65 -15.38
N MET A 20 44.19 -61.59 -14.05
CA MET A 20 43.13 -61.07 -13.19
C MET A 20 43.10 -59.55 -13.36
N ALA A 21 42.12 -59.02 -14.09
CA ALA A 21 41.83 -57.58 -14.07
C ALA A 21 41.06 -57.23 -12.78
N PRO A 22 41.44 -56.17 -12.04
CA PRO A 22 40.71 -55.75 -10.86
C PRO A 22 39.41 -55.05 -11.27
N PHE A 23 38.28 -55.46 -10.67
CA PHE A 23 37.04 -54.70 -10.72
C PHE A 23 37.24 -53.36 -9.99
N PRO A 24 37.00 -52.20 -10.61
CA PRO A 24 36.98 -50.95 -9.87
C PRO A 24 35.72 -50.93 -8.99
N ALA A 25 35.93 -50.83 -7.68
CA ALA A 25 34.86 -50.55 -6.73
C ALA A 25 34.23 -49.19 -7.06
N CYS A 26 32.93 -49.18 -7.37
CA CYS A 26 32.16 -47.95 -7.49
C CYS A 26 32.07 -47.25 -6.13
N THR A 27 32.81 -46.15 -5.95
CA THR A 27 32.61 -45.22 -4.84
C THR A 27 31.52 -44.22 -5.21
N GLY A 28 30.26 -44.58 -4.95
CA GLY A 28 29.13 -43.65 -5.01
C GLY A 28 28.95 -42.93 -3.67
N THR A 29 29.11 -41.61 -3.66
CA THR A 29 28.78 -40.74 -2.53
C THR A 29 27.25 -40.70 -2.29
N PRO A 30 26.76 -40.80 -1.04
CA PRO A 30 25.34 -40.77 -0.75
C PRO A 30 24.87 -39.32 -0.66
N GLY A 31 24.38 -38.77 -1.78
CA GLY A 31 23.95 -37.37 -1.79
C GLY A 31 23.49 -36.86 -3.15
N GLY A 32 22.53 -37.53 -3.77
CA GLY A 32 21.88 -37.05 -4.99
C GLY A 32 20.82 -38.05 -5.42
N GLY A 33 19.55 -37.73 -5.18
CA GLY A 33 18.46 -38.55 -5.68
C GLY A 33 18.56 -38.68 -7.20
N MET A 34 18.99 -39.85 -7.68
CA MET A 34 18.99 -40.22 -9.10
C MET A 34 17.57 -40.67 -9.50
N PHE A 35 16.58 -39.83 -9.21
CA PHE A 35 15.22 -39.99 -9.71
C PHE A 35 14.79 -38.63 -10.25
N MET A 36 14.87 -38.47 -11.57
CA MET A 36 14.17 -37.39 -12.26
C MET A 36 12.66 -37.61 -12.10
N ASP A 37 11.93 -36.54 -11.81
CA ASP A 37 10.47 -36.57 -11.86
C ASP A 37 9.97 -36.99 -13.25
N LYS A 38 8.82 -37.70 -13.30
CA LYS A 38 8.25 -38.30 -14.52
C LYS A 38 8.05 -37.24 -15.63
N GLN A 39 7.85 -35.97 -15.26
CA GLN A 39 7.66 -34.84 -16.19
C GLN A 39 8.98 -34.27 -16.71
N GLY A 40 10.08 -34.39 -15.97
CA GLY A 40 11.41 -33.94 -16.40
C GLY A 40 12.08 -34.91 -17.39
N ALA A 41 11.82 -36.21 -17.25
CA ALA A 41 12.44 -37.26 -18.09
C ALA A 41 11.92 -37.25 -19.54
N SER A 42 10.68 -36.80 -19.78
CA SER A 42 10.06 -36.72 -21.11
C SER A 42 10.68 -35.66 -22.04
N VAL A 43 11.52 -34.76 -21.54
CA VAL A 43 12.16 -33.71 -22.34
C VAL A 43 13.38 -34.25 -23.12
N PHE A 44 14.05 -35.29 -22.61
CA PHE A 44 15.30 -35.81 -23.17
C PHE A 44 15.15 -37.15 -23.91
N LEU A 45 14.08 -37.91 -23.63
CA LEU A 45 13.83 -39.20 -24.25
C LEU A 45 12.74 -39.08 -25.33
N HIS A 46 13.12 -39.26 -26.60
CA HIS A 46 12.15 -39.48 -27.66
C HIS A 46 11.44 -40.82 -27.42
N ARG A 47 10.12 -40.80 -27.19
CA ARG A 47 9.31 -42.02 -27.12
C ARG A 47 9.27 -42.65 -28.51
N SER A 48 9.96 -43.77 -28.67
CA SER A 48 9.81 -44.65 -29.82
C SER A 48 8.81 -45.77 -29.49
N ARG A 49 8.11 -46.24 -30.51
CA ARG A 49 7.28 -47.44 -30.42
C ARG A 49 8.21 -48.64 -30.13
N ARG A 50 7.90 -49.47 -29.14
CA ARG A 50 8.59 -50.77 -29.00
C ARG A 50 8.15 -51.63 -30.19
N ALA A 51 9.07 -52.29 -30.87
CA ALA A 51 8.72 -53.10 -32.04
C ALA A 51 7.68 -54.15 -31.64
N ASN A 52 6.50 -54.12 -32.28
CA ASN A 52 5.35 -54.97 -31.95
C ASN A 52 5.80 -56.44 -31.90
N PHE A 53 5.62 -57.10 -30.76
CA PHE A 53 5.67 -58.56 -30.74
C PHE A 53 4.36 -59.08 -31.36
N MET A 54 4.40 -60.18 -32.13
CA MET A 54 3.30 -60.66 -33.00
C MET A 54 1.92 -60.88 -32.32
N LEU A 55 1.82 -60.75 -30.99
CA LEU A 55 0.61 -60.94 -30.18
C LEU A 55 0.19 -59.67 -29.39
N GLU A 56 0.86 -58.53 -29.57
CA GLU A 56 0.58 -57.30 -28.82
C GLU A 56 -0.79 -56.70 -29.18
N GLU A 57 -1.18 -56.78 -30.45
CA GLU A 57 -2.47 -56.35 -31.02
C GLU A 57 -3.69 -57.18 -30.52
N LEU A 58 -3.47 -58.27 -29.78
CA LEU A 58 -4.56 -59.05 -29.15
C LEU A 58 -4.92 -58.54 -27.75
N ARG A 59 -4.18 -57.56 -27.22
CA ARG A 59 -4.44 -56.99 -25.90
C ARG A 59 -5.40 -55.82 -26.00
N GLN A 60 -6.24 -55.64 -24.98
CA GLN A 60 -7.09 -54.45 -24.89
C GLN A 60 -6.23 -53.18 -24.76
N GLY A 61 -6.55 -52.18 -25.58
CA GLY A 61 -5.86 -50.90 -25.63
C GLY A 61 -5.74 -50.24 -24.24
N ASN A 62 -4.55 -49.73 -23.93
CA ASN A 62 -4.27 -49.10 -22.65
C ASN A 62 -3.60 -47.73 -22.81
N LEU A 63 -4.28 -46.68 -22.35
CA LEU A 63 -3.83 -45.29 -22.49
C LEU A 63 -2.43 -45.03 -21.91
N GLU A 64 -2.11 -45.60 -20.75
CA GLU A 64 -0.81 -45.37 -20.13
C GLU A 64 0.29 -46.07 -20.94
N ARG A 65 0.07 -47.33 -21.35
CA ARG A 65 1.05 -48.12 -22.11
C ARG A 65 1.30 -47.57 -23.51
N GLU A 66 0.24 -47.42 -24.31
CA GLU A 66 0.37 -47.18 -25.75
C GLU A 66 0.61 -45.70 -26.08
N CYS A 67 -0.03 -44.79 -25.33
CA CYS A 67 0.02 -43.37 -25.65
C CYS A 67 0.83 -42.52 -24.65
N ARG A 68 1.03 -42.97 -23.40
CA ARG A 68 1.78 -42.20 -22.40
C ARG A 68 3.17 -42.74 -22.09
N GLU A 69 3.42 -44.02 -22.28
CA GLU A 69 4.77 -44.58 -22.25
C GLU A 69 5.36 -44.62 -23.67
N GLU A 70 4.50 -44.79 -24.69
CA GLU A 70 4.87 -44.91 -26.10
C GLU A 70 4.19 -43.85 -26.98
N LYS A 71 4.52 -43.86 -28.29
CA LYS A 71 3.87 -43.02 -29.29
C LYS A 71 2.81 -43.84 -30.03
N CYS A 72 1.54 -43.50 -29.85
CA CYS A 72 0.41 -44.19 -30.48
C CYS A 72 -0.08 -43.47 -31.74
N SER A 73 -0.68 -44.25 -32.63
CA SER A 73 -1.45 -43.81 -33.81
C SER A 73 -2.89 -43.43 -33.44
N TYR A 74 -3.61 -42.80 -34.38
CA TYR A 74 -5.01 -42.42 -34.16
C TYR A 74 -5.89 -43.66 -33.99
N GLU A 75 -5.58 -44.70 -34.77
CA GLU A 75 -6.24 -45.99 -34.77
C GLU A 75 -6.09 -46.69 -33.42
N GLU A 76 -4.88 -46.71 -32.85
CA GLU A 76 -4.63 -47.25 -31.50
C GLU A 76 -5.35 -46.43 -30.43
N ALA A 77 -5.33 -45.10 -30.50
CA ALA A 77 -6.08 -44.26 -29.57
C ALA A 77 -7.59 -44.53 -29.66
N LYS A 78 -8.12 -44.80 -30.86
CA LYS A 78 -9.54 -45.11 -31.10
C LYS A 78 -9.98 -46.41 -30.41
N GLU A 79 -9.08 -47.36 -30.23
CA GLU A 79 -9.37 -48.62 -29.51
C GLU A 79 -9.47 -48.43 -28.00
N ILE A 80 -8.93 -47.32 -27.47
CA ILE A 80 -8.91 -47.01 -26.03
C ILE A 80 -10.16 -46.25 -25.59
N PHE A 81 -10.68 -45.34 -26.42
CA PHE A 81 -11.79 -44.45 -26.05
C PHE A 81 -13.15 -44.97 -26.53
N ALA A 82 -14.08 -45.13 -25.60
CA ALA A 82 -15.43 -45.66 -25.89
C ALA A 82 -16.31 -44.71 -26.73
N THR A 83 -16.00 -43.40 -26.75
CA THR A 83 -16.79 -42.40 -27.48
C THR A 83 -15.92 -41.54 -28.38
N THR A 84 -16.46 -41.15 -29.54
CA THR A 84 -15.77 -40.26 -30.49
C THR A 84 -15.40 -38.92 -29.86
N GLN A 85 -16.23 -38.39 -28.95
CA GLN A 85 -15.94 -37.11 -28.28
C GLN A 85 -14.73 -37.21 -27.35
N GLN A 86 -14.55 -38.32 -26.63
CA GLN A 86 -13.38 -38.54 -25.77
C GLN A 86 -12.11 -38.73 -26.61
N LEU A 87 -12.21 -39.50 -27.71
CA LEU A 87 -11.11 -39.68 -28.65
C LEU A 87 -10.64 -38.35 -29.23
N GLU A 88 -11.56 -37.55 -29.75
CA GLU A 88 -11.24 -36.25 -30.36
C GLU A 88 -10.62 -35.28 -29.34
N ASN A 89 -11.15 -35.23 -28.12
CA ASN A 89 -10.59 -34.38 -27.06
C ASN A 89 -9.18 -34.83 -26.65
N PHE A 90 -8.96 -36.15 -26.54
CA PHE A 90 -7.64 -36.70 -26.29
C PHE A 90 -6.69 -36.39 -27.44
N TRP A 91 -7.09 -36.70 -28.68
CA TRP A 91 -6.24 -36.59 -29.86
C TRP A 91 -5.81 -35.15 -30.12
N ARG A 92 -6.74 -34.18 -30.01
CA ARG A 92 -6.43 -32.75 -30.08
C ARG A 92 -5.36 -32.33 -29.06
N THR A 93 -5.44 -32.87 -27.84
CA THR A 93 -4.46 -32.59 -26.80
C THR A 93 -3.16 -33.35 -27.04
N TYR A 94 -3.21 -34.57 -27.59
CA TYR A 94 -2.08 -35.46 -27.83
C TYR A 94 -1.16 -34.96 -28.95
N THR A 95 -1.74 -34.51 -30.06
CA THR A 95 -1.00 -33.99 -31.22
C THR A 95 -0.66 -32.50 -31.13
N ALA A 96 -1.14 -31.80 -30.09
CA ALA A 96 -0.82 -30.39 -29.86
C ALA A 96 0.70 -30.15 -29.78
N VAL A 97 1.16 -29.07 -30.39
CA VAL A 97 2.58 -28.69 -30.41
C VAL A 97 3.03 -28.37 -28.99
N ASP A 98 4.08 -29.04 -28.51
CA ASP A 98 4.62 -28.77 -27.18
C ASP A 98 5.54 -27.54 -27.21
N HIS A 99 4.94 -26.38 -26.95
CA HIS A 99 5.67 -25.11 -26.89
C HIS A 99 6.71 -25.07 -25.75
N CYS A 100 6.59 -25.92 -24.72
CA CYS A 100 7.57 -25.98 -23.63
C CYS A 100 8.94 -26.57 -24.07
N LEU A 101 9.01 -27.31 -25.19
CA LEU A 101 10.27 -27.87 -25.71
C LEU A 101 11.31 -26.80 -26.06
N SER A 102 10.84 -25.61 -26.46
CA SER A 102 11.69 -24.45 -26.74
C SER A 102 12.32 -23.81 -25.48
N SER A 103 12.05 -24.36 -24.29
CA SER A 103 12.42 -23.81 -22.99
C SER A 103 12.09 -22.31 -22.85
N PRO A 104 10.81 -21.93 -23.02
CA PRO A 104 10.41 -20.53 -23.06
C PRO A 104 10.43 -19.88 -21.67
N CYS A 105 10.15 -20.63 -20.60
CA CYS A 105 10.17 -20.14 -19.23
C CYS A 105 11.60 -19.94 -18.73
N LYS A 106 11.93 -18.74 -18.26
CA LYS A 106 13.26 -18.34 -17.79
C LYS A 106 13.37 -18.38 -16.26
N ASN A 107 14.60 -18.23 -15.76
CA ASN A 107 14.90 -18.05 -14.34
C ASN A 107 14.42 -19.20 -13.42
N GLY A 108 14.49 -20.45 -13.89
CA GLY A 108 14.09 -21.63 -13.10
C GLY A 108 12.58 -21.81 -12.94
N ALA A 109 11.78 -21.16 -13.79
CA ALA A 109 10.33 -21.31 -13.82
C ALA A 109 9.86 -22.66 -14.41
N THR A 110 8.74 -23.17 -13.91
CA THR A 110 8.14 -24.42 -14.39
C THR A 110 7.19 -24.15 -15.57
N CYS A 111 7.40 -24.82 -16.71
CA CYS A 111 6.54 -24.71 -17.89
C CYS A 111 5.42 -25.75 -17.86
N THR A 112 4.20 -25.35 -18.16
CA THR A 112 3.05 -26.25 -18.33
C THR A 112 2.45 -26.07 -19.73
N ARG A 113 2.31 -27.16 -20.48
CA ARG A 113 1.74 -27.17 -21.84
C ARG A 113 0.22 -26.94 -21.83
N HIS A 114 -0.27 -26.25 -22.85
CA HIS A 114 -1.69 -26.10 -23.19
C HIS A 114 -1.88 -26.40 -24.69
N ILE A 115 -3.13 -26.46 -25.17
CA ILE A 115 -3.46 -26.91 -26.54
C ILE A 115 -2.82 -26.00 -27.61
N ASP A 116 -2.92 -24.68 -27.45
CA ASP A 116 -2.37 -23.69 -28.41
C ASP A 116 -1.36 -22.73 -27.75
N SER A 117 -0.90 -23.05 -26.53
CA SER A 117 -0.04 -22.16 -25.76
C SER A 117 0.72 -22.89 -24.65
N TYR A 118 1.45 -22.14 -23.84
CA TYR A 118 2.06 -22.61 -22.60
C TYR A 118 1.84 -21.58 -21.49
N SER A 119 1.99 -22.00 -20.24
CA SER A 119 2.05 -21.08 -19.11
C SER A 119 3.27 -21.37 -18.24
N CYS A 120 3.92 -20.30 -17.79
CA CYS A 120 5.06 -20.39 -16.89
C CYS A 120 4.63 -20.09 -15.45
N LYS A 121 4.96 -21.00 -14.52
CA LYS A 121 4.85 -20.75 -13.08
C LYS A 121 6.15 -20.12 -12.59
N CYS A 122 6.13 -18.81 -12.40
CA CYS A 122 7.33 -18.06 -12.00
C CYS A 122 7.71 -18.31 -10.53
N PRO A 123 9.01 -18.47 -10.23
CA PRO A 123 9.50 -18.51 -8.86
C PRO A 123 9.35 -17.14 -8.17
N PRO A 124 9.41 -17.09 -6.83
CA PRO A 124 9.38 -15.84 -6.09
C PRO A 124 10.43 -14.84 -6.62
N GLY A 125 10.04 -13.59 -6.82
CA GLY A 125 10.93 -12.55 -7.35
C GLY A 125 10.93 -12.39 -8.87
N PHE A 126 10.17 -13.20 -9.63
CA PHE A 126 10.05 -13.08 -11.09
C PHE A 126 8.58 -12.98 -11.53
N HIS A 127 8.34 -12.39 -12.71
CA HIS A 127 7.03 -12.26 -13.34
C HIS A 127 7.17 -12.09 -14.86
N GLY A 128 6.04 -11.92 -15.55
CA GLY A 128 5.97 -11.88 -17.00
C GLY A 128 5.55 -13.23 -17.59
N PHE A 129 5.14 -13.23 -18.85
CA PHE A 129 4.65 -14.44 -19.52
C PHE A 129 5.71 -15.55 -19.55
N ASN A 130 6.98 -15.18 -19.71
CA ASN A 130 8.13 -16.09 -19.74
C ASN A 130 8.94 -16.10 -18.43
N CYS A 131 8.46 -15.44 -17.38
CA CYS A 131 9.22 -15.25 -16.13
C CYS A 131 10.60 -14.60 -16.33
N ASP A 132 10.78 -13.86 -17.42
CA ASP A 132 11.99 -13.16 -17.83
C ASP A 132 12.18 -11.83 -17.08
N LYS A 133 11.12 -11.31 -16.46
CA LYS A 133 11.15 -10.03 -15.74
C LYS A 133 11.34 -10.25 -14.26
N VAL A 134 12.41 -9.69 -13.71
CA VAL A 134 12.58 -9.58 -12.25
C VAL A 134 11.44 -8.72 -11.69
N ARG A 135 10.72 -9.21 -10.68
CA ARG A 135 9.86 -8.37 -9.84
C ARG A 135 10.81 -7.45 -9.09
N SER A 136 10.96 -6.22 -9.58
CA SER A 136 11.86 -5.24 -9.00
C SER A 136 11.69 -5.19 -7.48
N THR A 137 12.71 -5.65 -6.77
CA THR A 137 12.93 -5.41 -5.34
C THR A 137 13.48 -4.01 -5.10
N SER A 138 13.50 -3.12 -6.11
CA SER A 138 13.72 -1.70 -5.86
C SER A 138 12.47 -1.10 -5.21
N THR A 139 12.35 -1.26 -3.89
CA THR A 139 11.51 -0.43 -3.03
C THR A 139 12.07 0.98 -3.01
N SER A 140 12.15 1.64 -4.17
CA SER A 140 12.44 3.07 -4.22
C SER A 140 11.33 3.83 -3.51
N CYS A 141 11.62 5.04 -3.05
CA CYS A 141 10.61 5.89 -2.45
C CYS A 141 9.38 6.14 -3.37
N ARG A 142 9.56 6.03 -4.70
CA ARG A 142 8.46 6.14 -5.68
C ARG A 142 7.51 4.95 -5.66
N SER A 143 7.99 3.77 -5.27
CA SER A 143 7.23 2.52 -5.25
C SER A 143 6.79 2.22 -3.82
N LYS A 144 5.49 2.36 -3.52
CA LYS A 144 4.92 2.09 -2.19
C LYS A 144 5.66 2.82 -1.05
N ASN A 145 6.11 4.05 -1.27
CA ASN A 145 6.83 4.85 -0.27
C ASN A 145 8.09 4.16 0.28
N GLY A 146 8.76 3.32 -0.52
CA GLY A 146 9.92 2.53 -0.09
C GLY A 146 9.63 1.52 1.03
N GLY A 147 8.36 1.22 1.31
CA GLY A 147 7.95 0.40 2.45
C GLY A 147 7.84 1.18 3.78
N CYS A 148 8.32 2.42 3.86
CA CYS A 148 8.34 3.24 5.07
C CYS A 148 6.94 3.48 5.66
N GLU A 149 6.83 3.46 6.99
CA GLU A 149 5.59 3.73 7.73
C GLU A 149 5.18 5.20 7.69
N HIS A 150 6.13 6.11 7.76
CA HIS A 150 5.89 7.54 7.57
C HIS A 150 6.59 8.03 6.32
N PHE A 151 7.85 8.46 6.41
CA PHE A 151 8.49 9.20 5.33
C PHE A 151 9.62 8.41 4.68
N CYS A 152 9.76 8.58 3.37
CA CYS A 152 10.85 8.00 2.58
C CYS A 152 11.63 9.11 1.88
N ARG A 153 12.94 9.18 2.14
CA ARG A 153 13.87 10.09 1.49
C ARG A 153 14.85 9.31 0.62
N GLN A 154 14.97 9.73 -0.64
CA GLN A 154 15.99 9.22 -1.54
C GLN A 154 17.34 9.85 -1.18
N LEU A 155 18.38 9.04 -1.08
CA LEU A 155 19.75 9.46 -0.80
C LEU A 155 20.55 9.64 -2.12
N PRO A 156 21.66 10.41 -2.11
CA PRO A 156 22.43 10.72 -3.32
C PRO A 156 23.03 9.49 -4.03
N ASP A 157 23.36 8.45 -3.27
CA ASP A 157 23.88 7.15 -3.73
C ASP A 157 22.82 6.26 -4.39
N ARG A 158 21.61 6.79 -4.65
CA ARG A 158 20.43 6.06 -5.16
C ARG A 158 19.85 5.04 -4.16
N SER A 159 20.32 5.02 -2.91
CA SER A 159 19.64 4.32 -1.82
C SER A 159 18.51 5.19 -1.25
N PHE A 160 17.75 4.66 -0.29
CA PHE A 160 16.70 5.41 0.40
C PHE A 160 16.73 5.12 1.89
N SER A 161 16.19 6.05 2.68
CA SER A 161 16.05 5.91 4.12
C SER A 161 14.63 6.25 4.56
N CYS A 162 14.13 5.46 5.52
CA CYS A 162 12.89 5.75 6.21
C CYS A 162 13.16 6.67 7.41
N PHE A 163 12.23 7.57 7.69
CA PHE A 163 12.25 8.42 8.88
C PHE A 163 10.82 8.76 9.31
N CYS A 164 10.66 9.22 10.56
CA CYS A 164 9.37 9.28 11.22
C CYS A 164 8.90 10.71 11.51
N ALA A 165 7.59 10.86 11.72
CA ALA A 165 6.97 12.12 12.19
C ALA A 165 7.42 12.46 13.62
N PRO A 166 7.31 13.74 14.04
CA PRO A 166 7.64 14.15 15.40
C PRO A 166 6.91 13.32 16.45
N GLY A 167 7.63 12.87 17.48
CA GLY A 167 7.12 11.98 18.52
C GLY A 167 7.18 10.49 18.16
N TYR A 168 7.76 10.11 17.01
CA TYR A 168 7.96 8.70 16.64
C TYR A 168 9.45 8.42 16.40
N SER A 169 9.89 7.22 16.76
CA SER A 169 11.22 6.67 16.48
C SER A 169 11.15 5.59 15.40
N LEU A 170 12.21 5.48 14.60
CA LEU A 170 12.35 4.42 13.63
C LEU A 170 12.62 3.09 14.35
N SER A 171 11.83 2.07 14.03
CA SER A 171 11.99 0.72 14.53
C SER A 171 13.28 0.07 14.00
N PRO A 172 13.85 -0.93 14.70
CA PRO A 172 15.01 -1.69 14.20
C PRO A 172 14.81 -2.38 12.85
N ASP A 173 13.56 -2.51 12.38
CA ASP A 173 13.23 -3.01 11.04
C ASP A 173 13.46 -1.98 9.91
N ASN A 174 14.02 -0.80 10.23
CA ASN A 174 14.32 0.30 9.33
C ASN A 174 13.13 0.80 8.49
N SER A 175 11.89 0.52 8.90
CA SER A 175 10.71 0.89 8.11
C SER A 175 9.50 1.31 8.95
N SER A 176 9.28 0.69 10.11
CA SER A 176 8.17 1.00 11.01
C SER A 176 8.50 2.20 11.91
N CYS A 177 7.47 2.94 12.30
CA CYS A 177 7.58 4.10 13.15
C CYS A 177 6.80 3.87 14.45
N LEU A 178 7.54 3.75 15.55
CA LEU A 178 6.97 3.49 16.88
C LEU A 178 6.82 4.81 17.65
N PRO A 179 5.69 5.01 18.35
CA PRO A 179 5.47 6.23 19.10
C PRO A 179 6.40 6.27 20.32
N GLN A 180 7.04 7.42 20.56
CA GLN A 180 8.02 7.61 21.62
C GLN A 180 7.36 8.19 22.89
N GLY A 181 7.59 7.57 24.04
CA GLY A 181 7.20 8.09 25.35
C GLY A 181 7.18 7.00 26.43
N LEU A 182 7.23 7.42 27.69
CA LEU A 182 7.25 6.53 28.86
C LEU A 182 5.85 6.06 29.30
N SER A 183 4.79 6.66 28.77
CA SER A 183 3.42 6.24 29.06
C SER A 183 3.01 5.03 28.22
N TYR A 184 2.09 4.22 28.74
CA TYR A 184 1.49 3.10 28.01
C TYR A 184 0.87 3.54 26.68
N ASP A 185 0.30 4.75 26.64
CA ASP A 185 -0.14 5.43 25.43
C ASP A 185 0.44 6.84 25.34
N PRO A 186 1.56 7.03 24.62
CA PRO A 186 2.14 8.36 24.41
C PRO A 186 1.29 9.17 23.43
N VAL A 187 1.04 10.44 23.79
CA VAL A 187 0.35 11.39 22.92
C VAL A 187 1.32 11.89 21.86
N VAL A 188 1.23 11.30 20.68
CA VAL A 188 2.04 11.63 19.51
C VAL A 188 1.13 12.17 18.41
N CYS A 189 1.70 12.91 17.45
CA CYS A 189 0.87 13.50 16.41
C CYS A 189 0.10 12.43 15.61
N GLY A 190 -1.09 12.78 15.13
CA GLY A 190 -1.86 11.97 14.18
C GLY A 190 -2.31 10.60 14.67
N ARG A 191 -2.14 10.27 15.96
CA ARG A 191 -2.58 9.00 16.56
C ARG A 191 -3.85 9.21 17.37
N GLN A 192 -4.92 8.52 16.98
CA GLN A 192 -6.14 8.45 17.79
C GLN A 192 -5.93 7.43 18.92
N LEU A 193 -6.20 7.84 20.16
CA LEU A 193 -6.04 6.99 21.36
C LEU A 193 -7.36 6.33 21.78
N VAL A 194 -8.49 6.72 21.17
CA VAL A 194 -9.81 6.12 21.43
C VAL A 194 -10.07 5.00 20.42
N HIS A 195 -10.04 3.75 20.89
CA HIS A 195 -10.22 2.56 20.05
C HIS A 195 -11.69 2.19 19.78
N PHE A 196 -12.64 2.74 20.54
CA PHE A 196 -14.06 2.49 20.33
C PHE A 196 -14.65 3.50 19.35
N ALA A 197 -15.08 3.01 18.19
CA ALA A 197 -15.97 3.73 17.31
C ALA A 197 -17.35 3.05 17.38
N PRO A 198 -18.44 3.74 17.75
CA PRO A 198 -19.77 3.22 17.47
C PRO A 198 -19.88 2.96 15.96
N ARG A 199 -20.51 1.84 15.60
CA ARG A 199 -20.63 1.34 14.22
C ARG A 199 -21.63 2.23 13.45
N ILE A 200 -21.17 3.36 12.93
CA ILE A 200 -22.01 4.30 12.16
C ILE A 200 -21.62 4.27 10.68
N VAL A 201 -22.58 3.90 9.83
CA VAL A 201 -22.50 3.87 8.36
C VAL A 201 -23.19 5.15 7.84
N ASN A 202 -22.58 5.84 6.87
CA ASN A 202 -23.01 7.14 6.30
C ASN A 202 -22.85 8.34 7.27
N GLY A 203 -21.62 8.88 7.37
CA GLY A 203 -21.17 9.84 8.40
C GLY A 203 -22.16 10.96 8.78
N GLN A 204 -22.40 11.13 10.09
CA GLN A 204 -23.30 12.14 10.67
C GLN A 204 -22.87 12.68 12.06
N MET A 205 -21.73 12.23 12.62
CA MET A 205 -21.16 12.76 13.87
C MET A 205 -19.71 12.23 14.03
N CYS A 206 -18.77 13.06 14.48
CA CYS A 206 -17.47 12.63 14.95
C CYS A 206 -17.57 12.28 16.44
N PRO A 207 -17.37 11.02 16.84
CA PRO A 207 -17.40 10.68 18.26
C PRO A 207 -16.31 11.41 19.05
N PRO A 208 -16.53 11.70 20.35
CA PRO A 208 -15.51 12.30 21.21
C PRO A 208 -14.16 11.56 21.13
N GLY A 209 -13.08 12.31 20.89
CA GLY A 209 -11.72 11.77 20.77
C GLY A 209 -11.37 11.12 19.43
N GLN A 210 -12.30 11.04 18.46
CA GLN A 210 -12.01 10.58 17.08
C GLN A 210 -11.50 11.72 16.18
N CYS A 211 -11.73 12.98 16.52
CA CYS A 211 -11.18 14.14 15.82
C CYS A 211 -10.35 15.02 16.78
N PRO A 212 -9.33 14.47 17.48
CA PRO A 212 -8.71 15.12 18.63
C PRO A 212 -7.83 16.33 18.28
N TRP A 213 -7.49 16.52 17.00
CA TRP A 213 -6.77 17.68 16.47
C TRP A 213 -7.70 18.84 16.09
N GLN A 214 -9.02 18.65 16.19
CA GLN A 214 -9.99 19.69 15.92
C GLN A 214 -9.95 20.75 17.03
N ALA A 215 -9.82 22.01 16.63
CA ALA A 215 -9.99 23.15 17.49
C ALA A 215 -11.15 24.03 17.00
N LEU A 216 -11.73 24.78 17.93
CA LEU A 216 -12.78 25.76 17.71
C LEU A 216 -12.17 27.16 17.87
N LEU A 217 -12.29 28.00 16.84
CA LEU A 217 -11.95 29.41 16.93
C LEU A 217 -13.22 30.22 17.22
N THR A 218 -13.18 30.98 18.30
CA THR A 218 -14.25 31.89 18.68
C THR A 218 -13.81 33.34 18.58
N GLU A 219 -14.75 34.19 18.18
CA GLU A 219 -14.63 35.63 18.03
C GLU A 219 -15.71 36.28 18.90
N HIS A 220 -15.32 37.15 19.84
CA HIS A 220 -16.26 37.72 20.82
C HIS A 220 -17.11 36.65 21.53
N HIS A 221 -16.48 35.52 21.89
CA HIS A 221 -17.12 34.34 22.51
C HIS A 221 -18.17 33.63 21.66
N LYS A 222 -18.30 33.97 20.38
CA LYS A 222 -19.16 33.27 19.42
C LYS A 222 -18.32 32.40 18.50
N PHE A 223 -18.85 31.24 18.11
CA PHE A 223 -18.22 30.38 17.12
C PHE A 223 -18.03 31.16 15.80
N SER A 224 -16.80 31.12 15.27
CA SER A 224 -16.43 31.83 14.03
C SER A 224 -15.91 30.84 12.99
N CYS A 225 -14.86 30.08 13.33
CA CYS A 225 -14.20 29.15 12.41
C CYS A 225 -13.73 27.87 13.10
N GLY A 226 -13.38 26.87 12.30
CA GLY A 226 -12.54 25.76 12.72
C GLY A 226 -11.07 26.17 12.85
N ALA A 227 -10.32 25.35 13.57
CA ALA A 227 -8.88 25.46 13.69
C ALA A 227 -8.27 24.07 13.96
N ILE A 228 -6.95 23.97 13.95
CA ILE A 228 -6.22 22.70 13.90
C ILE A 228 -5.06 22.74 14.88
N ILE A 229 -4.92 21.72 15.72
CA ILE A 229 -3.83 21.62 16.68
C ILE A 229 -2.57 21.11 15.98
N LEU A 230 -1.50 21.92 15.94
CA LEU A 230 -0.19 21.51 15.42
C LEU A 230 0.78 21.12 16.55
N SER A 231 0.68 21.80 17.71
CA SER A 231 1.44 21.48 18.92
C SER A 231 0.67 21.92 20.17
N ASN A 232 1.28 21.83 21.35
CA ASN A 232 0.68 22.35 22.58
C ASN A 232 0.62 23.90 22.62
N MET A 233 1.32 24.61 21.74
CA MET A 233 1.38 26.08 21.70
C MET A 233 0.88 26.68 20.39
N TRP A 234 0.82 25.89 19.32
CA TRP A 234 0.55 26.38 17.97
C TRP A 234 -0.70 25.75 17.36
N ILE A 235 -1.55 26.62 16.83
CA ILE A 235 -2.83 26.29 16.18
C ILE A 235 -2.81 26.85 14.76
N LEU A 236 -3.28 26.08 13.78
CA LEU A 236 -3.44 26.49 12.39
C LEU A 236 -4.91 26.76 12.08
N THR A 237 -5.19 27.79 11.28
CA THR A 237 -6.53 28.10 10.76
C THR A 237 -6.39 28.78 9.39
N ALA A 238 -7.51 29.21 8.81
CA ALA A 238 -7.53 29.98 7.58
C ALA A 238 -7.26 31.47 7.88
N ALA A 239 -6.57 32.17 6.97
CA ALA A 239 -6.26 33.58 7.14
C ALA A 239 -7.51 34.45 7.18
N HIS A 240 -8.51 34.17 6.32
CA HIS A 240 -9.75 34.93 6.27
C HIS A 240 -10.55 34.90 7.59
N CYS A 241 -10.33 33.91 8.46
CA CYS A 241 -10.97 33.85 9.76
C CYS A 241 -10.46 34.94 10.72
N VAL A 242 -9.21 35.38 10.55
CA VAL A 242 -8.50 36.28 11.48
C VAL A 242 -8.01 37.59 10.86
N HIS A 243 -8.03 37.70 9.53
CA HIS A 243 -7.54 38.86 8.80
C HIS A 243 -8.31 40.14 9.18
N LEU A 244 -7.57 41.24 9.41
CA LEU A 244 -8.10 42.56 9.79
C LEU A 244 -8.93 42.58 11.09
N LYS A 245 -8.74 41.61 11.97
CA LYS A 245 -9.44 41.53 13.27
C LYS A 245 -8.46 41.65 14.45
N PRO A 246 -8.85 42.33 15.55
CA PRO A 246 -7.99 42.51 16.70
C PRO A 246 -7.77 41.19 17.48
N ILE A 247 -6.54 40.90 17.87
CA ILE A 247 -6.14 39.61 18.49
C ILE A 247 -6.93 39.32 19.78
N ALA A 248 -7.23 40.34 20.59
CA ALA A 248 -7.85 40.21 21.90
C ALA A 248 -9.24 39.56 21.91
N ILE A 249 -9.92 39.50 20.75
CA ILE A 249 -11.27 38.93 20.64
C ILE A 249 -11.24 37.41 20.43
N PHE A 250 -10.08 36.83 20.13
CA PHE A 250 -9.94 35.43 19.75
C PHE A 250 -9.65 34.51 20.93
N HIS A 251 -10.43 33.44 21.00
CA HIS A 251 -10.17 32.31 21.90
C HIS A 251 -10.22 31.00 21.13
N VAL A 252 -9.28 30.12 21.41
CA VAL A 252 -9.22 28.77 20.87
C VAL A 252 -9.73 27.79 21.94
N THR A 253 -10.66 26.91 21.56
CA THR A 253 -11.13 25.82 22.43
C THR A 253 -10.81 24.48 21.78
N VAL A 254 -10.14 23.59 22.52
CA VAL A 254 -9.75 22.23 22.08
C VAL A 254 -10.45 21.17 22.91
N GLY A 255 -10.57 19.94 22.40
CA GLY A 255 -11.21 18.84 23.12
C GLY A 255 -12.74 18.97 23.23
N LYS A 256 -13.33 19.83 22.41
CA LYS A 256 -14.77 20.10 22.34
C LYS A 256 -15.46 19.16 21.36
N ASN A 257 -16.70 18.80 21.64
CA ASN A 257 -17.57 18.00 20.78
C ASN A 257 -18.98 18.61 20.63
N ASP A 258 -19.64 19.01 21.72
CA ASP A 258 -20.93 19.73 21.70
C ASP A 258 -20.70 21.26 21.72
N LEU A 259 -21.20 22.00 20.73
CA LEU A 259 -21.05 23.46 20.64
C LEU A 259 -21.69 24.22 21.80
N PHE A 260 -22.82 23.73 22.31
CA PHE A 260 -23.68 24.50 23.23
C PHE A 260 -23.50 24.10 24.69
N VAL A 261 -22.80 23.00 24.96
CA VAL A 261 -22.53 22.50 26.30
C VAL A 261 -21.03 22.63 26.59
N ARG A 262 -20.67 22.98 27.83
CA ARG A 262 -19.29 22.95 28.29
C ARG A 262 -18.95 21.56 28.83
N GLU A 263 -18.06 20.87 28.15
CA GLU A 263 -17.60 19.52 28.47
C GLU A 263 -16.32 19.55 29.31
N LYS A 264 -16.11 18.52 30.14
CA LYS A 264 -14.90 18.41 31.00
C LYS A 264 -13.61 18.21 30.21
N THR A 265 -13.72 17.79 28.94
CA THR A 265 -12.60 17.57 28.02
C THR A 265 -12.08 18.85 27.40
N GLU A 266 -12.85 19.95 27.50
CA GLU A 266 -12.54 21.21 26.85
C GLU A 266 -11.44 21.99 27.55
N GLN A 267 -10.53 22.56 26.77
CA GLN A 267 -9.55 23.53 27.24
C GLN A 267 -9.65 24.77 26.36
N GLN A 268 -9.85 25.93 26.97
CA GLN A 268 -9.93 27.22 26.27
C GLN A 268 -8.68 28.04 26.55
N GLN A 269 -8.09 28.61 25.50
CA GLN A 269 -6.91 29.46 25.57
C GLN A 269 -7.07 30.73 24.75
N ARG A 270 -6.51 31.83 25.26
CA ARG A 270 -6.40 33.10 24.54
C ARG A 270 -5.30 33.02 23.48
N VAL A 271 -5.50 33.73 22.38
CA VAL A 271 -4.48 33.89 21.34
C VAL A 271 -3.51 35.00 21.75
N LEU A 272 -2.21 34.68 21.75
CA LEU A 272 -1.13 35.62 22.05
C LEU A 272 -0.65 36.35 20.80
N LYS A 273 -0.53 35.62 19.68
CA LYS A 273 -0.01 36.14 18.42
C LYS A 273 -0.75 35.49 17.24
N VAL A 274 -0.98 36.28 16.20
CA VAL A 274 -1.53 35.82 14.91
C VAL A 274 -0.50 36.08 13.83
N GLU A 275 -0.12 35.03 13.11
CA GLU A 275 0.82 35.05 11.99
C GLU A 275 0.07 34.66 10.72
N ILE A 276 -0.27 35.66 9.90
CA ILE A 276 -0.93 35.42 8.60
C ILE A 276 0.15 35.14 7.58
N HIS A 277 -0.07 34.16 6.70
CA HIS A 277 0.88 33.87 5.63
C HIS A 277 1.13 35.14 4.76
N PRO A 278 2.39 35.56 4.51
CA PRO A 278 2.69 36.84 3.86
C PRO A 278 2.09 37.00 2.46
N SER A 279 1.93 35.88 1.73
CA SER A 279 1.34 35.87 0.39
C SER A 279 -0.19 35.70 0.37
N TYR A 280 -0.87 35.83 1.52
CA TYR A 280 -2.32 35.74 1.58
C TYR A 280 -2.97 36.83 0.73
N ASN A 281 -3.89 36.44 -0.16
CA ASN A 281 -4.64 37.35 -1.00
C ASN A 281 -6.14 37.23 -0.71
N GLN A 282 -6.74 38.28 -0.15
CA GLN A 282 -8.15 38.30 0.23
C GLN A 282 -9.13 38.18 -0.95
N SER A 283 -8.72 38.58 -2.17
CA SER A 283 -9.60 38.57 -3.34
C SER A 283 -9.69 37.18 -3.98
N THR A 284 -8.59 36.43 -3.95
CA THR A 284 -8.50 35.09 -4.56
C THR A 284 -8.54 33.96 -3.53
N TYR A 285 -8.41 34.28 -2.24
CA TYR A 285 -8.17 33.35 -1.14
C TYR A 285 -6.87 32.53 -1.32
N ASP A 286 -5.93 32.99 -2.15
CA ASP A 286 -4.65 32.31 -2.31
C ASP A 286 -3.82 32.43 -1.03
N SER A 287 -3.13 31.36 -0.66
CA SER A 287 -2.36 31.27 0.58
C SER A 287 -3.17 31.59 1.86
N ASP A 288 -4.43 31.15 1.90
CA ASP A 288 -5.37 31.35 3.01
C ASP A 288 -5.03 30.50 4.24
N LEU A 289 -3.94 30.84 4.93
CA LEU A 289 -3.44 30.19 6.14
C LEU A 289 -2.98 31.21 7.17
N ALA A 290 -3.26 30.94 8.44
CA ALA A 290 -2.74 31.68 9.57
C ALA A 290 -2.38 30.75 10.74
N LEU A 291 -1.30 31.07 11.44
CA LEU A 291 -0.87 30.42 12.67
C LEU A 291 -1.24 31.29 13.87
N LEU A 292 -1.79 30.65 14.90
CA LEU A 292 -2.15 31.27 16.17
C LEU A 292 -1.25 30.69 17.24
N LYS A 293 -0.48 31.56 17.91
CA LYS A 293 0.29 31.19 19.10
C LYS A 293 -0.60 31.36 20.33
N LEU A 294 -0.68 30.33 21.16
CA LEU A 294 -1.45 30.37 22.40
C LEU A 294 -0.70 31.11 23.50
N HIS A 295 -1.46 31.73 24.42
CA HIS A 295 -0.88 32.38 25.60
C HIS A 295 -0.27 31.38 26.59
N HIS A 296 -0.89 30.20 26.73
CA HIS A 296 -0.41 29.11 27.58
C HIS A 296 -0.55 27.77 26.86
N PRO A 297 0.33 26.80 27.15
CA PRO A 297 0.28 25.50 26.50
C PRO A 297 -0.98 24.74 26.89
N ILE A 298 -1.64 24.12 25.90
CA ILE A 298 -2.71 23.15 26.14
C ILE A 298 -2.13 21.82 26.62
N LYS A 299 -2.84 21.13 27.50
CA LYS A 299 -2.46 19.80 27.96
C LYS A 299 -2.90 18.76 26.93
N LEU A 300 -1.93 18.08 26.33
CA LEU A 300 -2.19 17.00 25.38
C LEU A 300 -2.71 15.76 26.12
N ASN A 301 -3.75 15.13 25.58
CA ASN A 301 -4.42 13.96 26.15
C ASN A 301 -5.20 13.19 25.07
N THR A 302 -6.00 12.20 25.44
CA THR A 302 -6.79 11.37 24.50
C THR A 302 -7.80 12.14 23.64
N TYR A 303 -8.22 13.34 24.05
CA TYR A 303 -9.15 14.21 23.33
C TYR A 303 -8.46 15.40 22.66
N VAL A 304 -7.19 15.64 22.97
CA VAL A 304 -6.40 16.80 22.51
C VAL A 304 -5.05 16.27 22.01
N VAL A 305 -4.98 16.01 20.72
CA VAL A 305 -3.80 15.42 20.05
C VAL A 305 -3.46 16.26 18.82
N PRO A 306 -2.19 16.67 18.62
CA PRO A 306 -1.80 17.40 17.43
C PRO A 306 -1.91 16.53 16.16
N ILE A 307 -2.19 17.13 15.01
CA ILE A 307 -2.13 16.41 13.72
C ILE A 307 -0.69 16.32 13.22
N CYS A 308 -0.30 15.23 12.55
CA CYS A 308 1.02 15.17 11.93
C CYS A 308 1.07 16.02 10.65
N LEU A 309 2.17 16.73 10.46
CA LEU A 309 2.50 17.35 9.18
C LEU A 309 3.28 16.37 8.30
N PRO A 310 3.07 16.38 6.97
CA PRO A 310 3.93 15.65 6.05
C PRO A 310 5.36 16.24 6.05
N ALA A 311 6.36 15.44 5.67
CA ALA A 311 7.74 15.92 5.53
C ALA A 311 8.04 16.40 4.09
N GLN A 312 8.53 17.63 3.96
CA GLN A 312 8.86 18.25 2.66
C GLN A 312 10.04 17.58 1.96
N ASN A 313 11.08 17.20 2.72
CA ASN A 313 12.27 16.51 2.23
C ASN A 313 12.04 15.00 2.00
N SER A 314 10.87 14.64 1.48
CA SER A 314 10.49 13.25 1.22
C SER A 314 9.59 13.13 -0.01
N THR A 315 9.44 11.91 -0.52
CA THR A 315 8.44 11.62 -1.56
C THR A 315 7.01 11.49 -1.02
N PHE A 316 6.86 11.53 0.30
CA PHE A 316 5.60 11.31 1.00
C PHE A 316 4.43 12.20 0.54
N PRO A 317 4.63 13.46 0.14
CA PRO A 317 3.51 14.27 -0.34
C PRO A 317 2.87 13.72 -1.62
N ARG A 318 3.65 13.03 -2.47
CA ARG A 318 3.13 12.30 -3.62
C ARG A 318 2.32 11.10 -3.15
N THR A 319 2.84 10.34 -2.18
CA THR A 319 2.14 9.20 -1.56
C THR A 319 0.77 9.62 -0.99
N LEU A 320 0.71 10.70 -0.21
CA LEU A 320 -0.55 11.24 0.32
C LEU A 320 -1.50 11.70 -0.79
N SER A 321 -0.97 12.34 -1.84
CA SER A 321 -1.79 12.82 -2.97
C SER A 321 -2.41 11.68 -3.79
N MET A 322 -1.88 10.46 -3.72
CA MET A 322 -2.44 9.26 -4.37
C MET A 322 -3.58 8.61 -3.58
N ILE A 323 -3.71 8.93 -2.28
CA ILE A 323 -4.82 8.42 -1.48
C ILE A 323 -6.10 9.14 -1.93
N ARG A 324 -7.09 8.35 -2.35
CA ARG A 324 -8.33 8.90 -2.92
C ARG A 324 -9.22 9.58 -1.90
N GLN A 325 -9.18 9.18 -0.64
CA GLN A 325 -10.10 9.62 0.40
C GLN A 325 -9.39 10.39 1.51
N SER A 326 -10.00 11.51 1.89
CA SER A 326 -9.59 12.34 3.03
C SER A 326 -10.80 12.58 3.92
N THR A 327 -10.58 12.89 5.19
CA THR A 327 -11.63 13.22 6.15
C THR A 327 -11.56 14.69 6.51
N VAL A 328 -12.69 15.39 6.38
CA VAL A 328 -12.89 16.74 6.90
C VAL A 328 -13.70 16.66 8.19
N SER A 329 -13.44 17.55 9.13
CA SER A 329 -14.24 17.68 10.36
C SER A 329 -14.47 19.14 10.73
N GLY A 330 -15.59 19.40 11.40
CA GLY A 330 -15.96 20.74 11.85
C GLY A 330 -17.41 20.82 12.32
N TRP A 331 -17.82 22.02 12.71
CA TRP A 331 -19.20 22.34 13.13
C TRP A 331 -19.91 23.25 12.14
N GLY A 332 -19.45 23.26 10.89
CA GLY A 332 -20.06 24.02 9.82
C GLY A 332 -21.53 23.71 9.62
N ARG A 333 -22.21 24.59 8.90
CA ARG A 333 -23.64 24.51 8.65
C ARG A 333 -23.96 23.24 7.87
N LEU A 334 -25.00 22.51 8.30
CA LEU A 334 -25.43 21.28 7.62
C LEU A 334 -26.18 21.54 6.30
N LEU A 335 -26.67 22.77 6.14
CA LEU A 335 -27.40 23.24 4.97
C LEU A 335 -26.91 24.65 4.65
N GLN A 336 -26.99 25.05 3.37
CA GLN A 336 -26.70 26.42 2.97
C GLN A 336 -27.62 27.38 3.76
N PHE A 337 -27.02 28.35 4.48
CA PHE A 337 -27.71 29.27 5.41
C PHE A 337 -28.34 28.64 6.67
N GLY A 338 -28.04 27.38 6.98
CA GLY A 338 -28.51 26.70 8.21
C GLY A 338 -27.74 27.13 9.47
N SER A 339 -28.15 26.61 10.64
CA SER A 339 -27.38 26.76 11.87
C SER A 339 -26.13 25.85 11.88
N PRO A 340 -25.06 26.23 12.61
CA PRO A 340 -23.94 25.34 12.90
C PRO A 340 -24.41 24.01 13.50
N ALA A 341 -23.70 22.92 13.21
CA ALA A 341 -24.01 21.62 13.79
C ALA A 341 -23.74 21.63 15.30
N ARG A 342 -24.69 21.15 16.11
CA ARG A 342 -24.51 21.02 17.57
C ARG A 342 -23.32 20.14 17.92
N TYR A 343 -23.22 18.98 17.29
CA TYR A 343 -22.13 18.03 17.53
C TYR A 343 -21.10 18.10 16.41
N LEU A 344 -19.84 17.87 16.76
CA LEU A 344 -18.74 17.82 15.80
C LEU A 344 -19.07 16.83 14.69
N GLN A 345 -18.94 17.26 13.45
CA GLN A 345 -19.20 16.45 12.27
C GLN A 345 -17.91 15.96 11.66
N ARG A 346 -17.99 14.85 10.92
CA ARG A 346 -16.92 14.41 10.04
C ARG A 346 -17.49 13.84 8.75
N LEU A 347 -16.78 14.08 7.66
CA LEU A 347 -17.16 13.62 6.34
C LEU A 347 -15.93 13.09 5.61
N VAL A 348 -16.09 11.95 4.93
CA VAL A 348 -15.05 11.39 4.07
C VAL A 348 -15.31 11.86 2.64
N VAL A 349 -14.40 12.67 2.11
CA VAL A 349 -14.49 13.26 0.77
C VAL A 349 -13.36 12.74 -0.12
N PRO A 350 -13.63 12.48 -1.41
CA PRO A 350 -12.59 12.11 -2.33
C PRO A 350 -11.81 13.36 -2.81
N ARG A 351 -10.51 13.21 -3.04
CA ARG A 351 -9.70 14.24 -3.69
C ARG A 351 -10.06 14.36 -5.16
N VAL A 352 -10.19 15.58 -5.66
CA VAL A 352 -10.52 15.89 -7.06
C VAL A 352 -9.29 16.42 -7.78
N HIS A 353 -9.09 15.98 -9.03
CA HIS A 353 -7.97 16.45 -9.83
C HIS A 353 -8.15 17.93 -10.20
N SER A 354 -7.09 18.74 -10.19
CA SER A 354 -7.20 20.19 -10.41
C SER A 354 -7.84 20.56 -11.76
N HIS A 355 -7.62 19.75 -12.80
CA HIS A 355 -8.26 19.94 -14.10
C HIS A 355 -9.77 19.74 -14.02
N GLU A 356 -10.22 18.64 -13.42
CA GLU A 356 -11.64 18.33 -13.22
C GLU A 356 -12.31 19.39 -12.34
N CYS A 357 -11.64 19.81 -11.26
CA CYS A 357 -12.18 20.88 -10.40
C CYS A 357 -12.38 22.18 -11.19
N ARG A 358 -11.39 22.63 -11.96
CA ARG A 358 -11.51 23.86 -12.76
C ARG A 358 -12.61 23.77 -13.82
N LEU A 359 -12.69 22.63 -14.52
CA LEU A 359 -13.71 22.40 -15.55
C LEU A 359 -15.14 22.50 -14.99
N HIS A 360 -15.42 21.83 -13.87
CA HIS A 360 -16.79 21.76 -13.35
C HIS A 360 -17.19 23.02 -12.58
N THR A 361 -16.27 23.60 -11.82
CA THR A 361 -16.60 24.74 -10.94
C THR A 361 -16.45 26.10 -11.60
N GLN A 362 -15.71 26.16 -12.73
CA GLN A 362 -15.30 27.41 -13.38
C GLN A 362 -14.58 28.38 -12.42
N LEU A 363 -13.95 27.84 -11.37
CA LEU A 363 -13.19 28.60 -10.38
C LEU A 363 -11.73 28.73 -10.78
N ASN A 364 -11.11 29.84 -10.39
CA ASN A 364 -9.68 30.03 -10.54
C ASN A 364 -8.92 29.34 -9.40
N ILE A 365 -8.60 28.07 -9.58
CA ILE A 365 -7.87 27.25 -8.59
C ILE A 365 -6.36 27.34 -8.85
N THR A 366 -5.65 27.99 -7.91
CA THR A 366 -4.18 28.17 -7.94
C THR A 366 -3.43 26.88 -7.62
N LYS A 367 -2.10 26.88 -7.78
CA LYS A 367 -1.22 25.75 -7.39
C LYS A 367 -1.19 25.47 -5.89
N ASN A 368 -1.61 26.44 -5.08
CA ASN A 368 -1.65 26.38 -3.62
C ASN A 368 -3.00 25.88 -3.09
N MET A 369 -3.92 25.55 -3.99
CA MET A 369 -5.24 25.05 -3.66
C MET A 369 -5.46 23.67 -4.27
N PHE A 370 -6.41 22.93 -3.71
CA PHE A 370 -6.97 21.75 -4.36
C PHE A 370 -8.42 21.54 -3.90
N CYS A 371 -9.14 20.72 -4.66
CA CYS A 371 -10.54 20.45 -4.39
C CYS A 371 -10.73 19.04 -3.85
N ALA A 372 -11.74 18.89 -2.99
CA ALA A 372 -12.19 17.58 -2.51
C ALA A 372 -13.70 17.62 -2.31
N GLY A 373 -14.39 16.53 -2.65
CA GLY A 373 -15.84 16.46 -2.64
C GLY A 373 -16.37 15.54 -3.72
N ARG A 374 -17.67 15.29 -3.73
CA ARG A 374 -18.34 14.47 -4.75
C ARG A 374 -19.05 15.33 -5.77
N ARG A 375 -18.96 14.94 -7.04
CA ARG A 375 -19.64 15.64 -8.14
C ARG A 375 -21.16 15.71 -7.97
N SER A 376 -21.75 14.64 -7.43
CA SER A 376 -23.19 14.55 -7.15
C SER A 376 -23.70 15.58 -6.14
N GLY A 377 -22.81 16.34 -5.49
CA GLY A 377 -23.17 17.16 -4.35
C GLY A 377 -23.53 16.31 -3.13
N GLY A 378 -24.21 16.94 -2.17
CA GLY A 378 -24.68 16.30 -0.92
C GLY A 378 -23.60 16.02 0.14
N GLN A 379 -22.31 16.12 -0.22
CA GLN A 379 -21.17 15.86 0.67
C GLN A 379 -20.08 16.90 0.42
N ASP A 380 -20.05 17.95 1.25
CA ASP A 380 -19.05 19.01 1.17
C ASP A 380 -18.80 19.66 2.54
N ALA A 381 -17.66 20.33 2.69
CA ALA A 381 -17.45 21.25 3.81
C ALA A 381 -18.28 22.53 3.57
N CYS A 382 -18.84 23.11 4.63
CA CYS A 382 -19.70 24.29 4.51
C CYS A 382 -19.20 25.45 5.37
N GLU A 383 -19.89 26.58 5.31
CA GLU A 383 -19.63 27.74 6.14
C GLU A 383 -19.54 27.35 7.63
N GLY A 384 -18.49 27.82 8.30
CA GLY A 384 -18.16 27.45 9.68
C GLY A 384 -17.15 26.30 9.79
N ASP A 385 -16.95 25.49 8.75
CA ASP A 385 -15.82 24.54 8.69
C ASP A 385 -14.50 25.22 8.29
N SER A 386 -14.55 26.47 7.80
CA SER A 386 -13.39 27.28 7.43
C SER A 386 -12.30 27.26 8.50
N GLY A 387 -11.05 27.08 8.07
CA GLY A 387 -9.91 26.90 8.96
C GLY A 387 -9.81 25.51 9.60
N GLY A 388 -10.79 24.65 9.40
CA GLY A 388 -10.81 23.27 9.86
C GLY A 388 -9.90 22.33 9.05
N PRO A 389 -9.65 21.12 9.58
CA PRO A 389 -8.70 20.17 9.00
C PRO A 389 -9.31 19.34 7.86
N LEU A 390 -8.52 19.14 6.79
CA LEU A 390 -8.68 18.01 5.86
C LEU A 390 -7.49 17.06 6.03
N VAL A 391 -7.76 15.92 6.64
CA VAL A 391 -6.74 14.94 7.04
C VAL A 391 -6.82 13.66 6.21
N THR A 392 -5.67 13.06 5.97
CA THR A 392 -5.55 11.82 5.22
C THR A 392 -4.84 10.78 6.08
N ARG A 393 -5.47 9.60 6.21
CA ARG A 393 -4.88 8.48 6.95
C ARG A 393 -3.91 7.72 6.06
N TYR A 394 -2.66 7.59 6.50
CA TYR A 394 -1.69 6.71 5.87
C TYR A 394 -1.22 5.67 6.90
N LYS A 395 -1.40 4.39 6.57
CA LYS A 395 -1.19 3.26 7.51
C LYS A 395 -1.94 3.51 8.84
N LYS A 396 -1.22 3.80 9.92
CA LYS A 396 -1.77 3.99 11.28
C LYS A 396 -1.87 5.45 11.71
N THR A 397 -1.40 6.39 10.89
CA THR A 397 -1.20 7.79 11.30
C THR A 397 -1.99 8.73 10.39
N TRP A 398 -2.58 9.76 10.98
CA TRP A 398 -3.29 10.82 10.28
C TRP A 398 -2.37 12.01 9.98
N PHE A 399 -2.38 12.47 8.74
CA PHE A 399 -1.59 13.60 8.28
C PHE A 399 -2.49 14.73 7.78
N LEU A 400 -2.11 15.96 8.09
CA LEU A 400 -2.78 17.13 7.56
C LEU A 400 -2.43 17.30 6.07
N THR A 401 -3.47 17.39 5.24
CA THR A 401 -3.32 17.52 3.79
C THR A 401 -3.91 18.80 3.23
N GLY A 402 -4.92 19.35 3.89
CA GLY A 402 -5.52 20.63 3.53
C GLY A 402 -6.13 21.33 4.73
N VAL A 403 -6.36 22.63 4.56
CA VAL A 403 -7.17 23.46 5.47
C VAL A 403 -8.39 23.94 4.69
N VAL A 404 -9.59 23.81 5.26
CA VAL A 404 -10.83 24.29 4.65
C VAL A 404 -10.72 25.79 4.42
N SER A 405 -10.93 26.25 3.19
CA SER A 405 -10.73 27.65 2.82
C SER A 405 -12.03 28.29 2.33
N TRP A 406 -12.56 27.90 1.16
CA TRP A 406 -13.78 28.49 0.60
C TRP A 406 -14.49 27.52 -0.37
N GLY A 407 -15.68 27.90 -0.84
CA GLY A 407 -16.46 27.20 -1.87
C GLY A 407 -17.63 28.05 -2.36
N LYS A 408 -18.16 27.78 -3.57
CA LYS A 408 -19.41 28.43 -4.02
C LYS A 408 -20.62 27.62 -3.56
N GLY A 409 -21.22 28.05 -2.45
CA GLY A 409 -22.30 27.32 -1.80
C GLY A 409 -21.81 26.04 -1.12
N CYS A 410 -22.74 25.30 -0.51
CA CYS A 410 -22.43 24.07 0.22
C CYS A 410 -23.11 22.88 -0.44
N ALA A 411 -22.34 21.83 -0.73
CA ALA A 411 -22.85 20.54 -1.20
C ALA A 411 -23.72 20.61 -2.47
N ARG A 412 -23.50 21.63 -3.32
CA ARG A 412 -24.18 21.80 -4.60
C ARG A 412 -23.66 20.78 -5.61
N GLU A 413 -24.53 20.33 -6.52
CA GLU A 413 -24.11 19.49 -7.64
C GLU A 413 -23.09 20.24 -8.51
N ASN A 414 -22.09 19.52 -9.01
CA ASN A 414 -20.96 20.05 -9.78
C ASN A 414 -20.07 21.08 -9.06
N MET A 415 -20.22 21.21 -7.74
CA MET A 415 -19.35 22.02 -6.89
C MET A 415 -18.51 21.15 -5.95
N TYR A 416 -17.35 21.68 -5.57
CA TYR A 416 -16.42 21.03 -4.64
C TYR A 416 -15.93 22.05 -3.62
N GLY A 417 -15.63 21.60 -2.40
CA GLY A 417 -14.91 22.39 -1.42
C GLY A 417 -13.46 22.65 -1.88
N VAL A 418 -12.98 23.87 -1.63
CA VAL A 418 -11.62 24.30 -1.95
C VAL A 418 -10.79 24.39 -0.66
N TYR A 419 -9.61 23.80 -0.71
CA TYR A 419 -8.73 23.65 0.44
C TYR A 419 -7.35 24.24 0.13
N ALA A 420 -6.77 24.94 1.11
CA ALA A 420 -5.37 25.35 1.06
C ALA A 420 -4.47 24.12 1.13
N LYS A 421 -3.53 23.99 0.20
CA LYS A 421 -2.69 22.81 0.01
C LYS A 421 -1.47 22.85 0.93
N VAL A 422 -1.63 22.33 2.14
CA VAL A 422 -0.65 22.39 3.26
C VAL A 422 0.79 22.04 2.85
N ILE A 423 0.98 21.09 1.92
CA ILE A 423 2.34 20.73 1.49
C ILE A 423 3.15 21.92 0.93
N ASN A 424 2.49 22.87 0.29
CA ASN A 424 3.18 24.03 -0.29
C ASN A 424 3.61 25.06 0.76
N PHE A 425 3.21 24.87 2.02
CA PHE A 425 3.39 25.84 3.11
C PHE A 425 4.15 25.27 4.31
N LEU A 426 4.73 24.06 4.18
CA LEU A 426 5.40 23.40 5.30
C LEU A 426 6.60 24.19 5.83
N ASP A 427 7.45 24.72 4.95
CA ASP A 427 8.60 25.55 5.35
C ASP A 427 8.12 26.73 6.22
N TRP A 428 7.16 27.52 5.73
CA TRP A 428 6.59 28.63 6.49
C TRP A 428 5.98 28.19 7.83
N ILE A 429 5.24 27.08 7.85
CA ILE A 429 4.65 26.56 9.10
C ILE A 429 5.76 26.21 10.10
N GLN A 430 6.78 25.47 9.66
CA GLN A 430 7.86 24.98 10.52
C GLN A 430 8.75 26.12 11.02
N ASP A 431 9.14 27.04 10.14
CA ASP A 431 9.97 28.20 10.49
C ASP A 431 9.26 29.11 11.49
N THR A 432 7.97 29.39 11.26
CA THR A 432 7.17 30.22 12.17
C THR A 432 7.04 29.56 13.55
N MET A 433 6.81 28.24 13.59
CA MET A 433 6.70 27.49 14.84
C MET A 433 8.03 27.35 15.60
N ALA A 434 9.17 27.48 14.91
CA ALA A 434 10.50 27.38 15.51
C ALA A 434 11.01 28.71 16.07
N ILE A 435 10.66 29.84 15.44
CA ILE A 435 11.13 31.19 15.82
C ILE A 435 10.31 31.76 16.97
N GLY A 436 9.00 31.46 17.02
CA GLY A 436 8.09 31.97 18.03
C GLY A 436 7.96 31.06 19.23
#